data_AF-A0A645ILN3-F1
#
_entry.id   AF-A0A645ILN3-F1
#
_cell.length_a   1.000
_cell.length_b   1.000
_cell.length_c   1.000
_cell.angle_alpha   90.00
_cell.angle_beta   90.00
_cell.angle_gamma   90.00
#
_symmetry.space_group_name_H-M   'P 1'
#
loop_
_entity.id
_entity.type
_entity.pdbx_description
1 polymer ?
#
loop_
_entity_poly.entity_id
_entity_poly.type
_entity_poly.pdbx_seq_one_letter_code
_entity_poly.pdbx_strand_id
1 'polypeptide(L)' 'MLTGANHKGAVSAKVDVSEMMGSELFVHVTAVGKDCVLRIATIDLPQENRLGFKFGDQLYFTFDGALAHLFDPETSQNLL' A
#
# COMPACT_ATOMS: atom_id res chain seq x y z
N MET A 1 -4.13 4.91 2.86
CA MET A 1 -3.29 6.03 3.35
C MET A 1 -2.12 5.47 4.14
N LEU A 2 -0.92 6.03 3.97
CA LEU A 2 0.25 5.68 4.79
C LEU A 2 0.04 6.13 6.24
N THR A 3 0.59 5.37 7.16
CA THR A 3 0.52 5.65 8.60
C THR A 3 1.94 5.65 9.18
N GLY A 4 2.21 6.54 10.13
CA GLY A 4 3.55 6.69 10.71
C GLY A 4 3.93 5.58 11.70
N ALA A 5 3.02 4.67 12.05
CA ALA A 5 3.27 3.62 13.03
C ALA A 5 2.34 2.41 12.85
N ASN A 6 2.75 1.27 13.38
CA ASN A 6 1.88 0.11 13.52
C ASN A 6 0.78 0.37 14.56
N HIS A 7 -0.48 0.34 14.14
CA HIS A 7 -1.63 0.45 15.04
C HIS A 7 -2.74 -0.51 14.65
N LYS A 8 -3.75 -0.65 15.52
CA LYS A 8 -4.92 -1.49 15.24
C LYS A 8 -5.58 -1.05 13.93
N GLY A 9 -5.69 -1.96 12.97
CA GLY A 9 -6.27 -1.72 11.65
C GLY A 9 -5.27 -1.34 10.56
N ALA A 10 -3.99 -1.11 10.88
CA ALA A 10 -2.95 -0.90 9.88
C ALA A 10 -2.43 -2.24 9.32
N VAL A 11 -2.16 -2.27 8.02
CA VAL A 11 -1.50 -3.37 7.31
C VAL A 11 0.00 -3.09 7.26
N SER A 12 0.80 -4.03 7.75
CA SER A 12 2.26 -4.00 7.67
C SER A 12 2.73 -4.49 6.31
N ALA A 13 3.70 -3.79 5.72
CA ALA A 13 4.26 -4.15 4.41
C ALA A 13 5.75 -3.83 4.31
N LYS A 14 6.46 -4.58 3.48
CA LYS A 14 7.87 -4.35 3.13
C LYS A 14 8.00 -3.87 1.70
N VAL A 15 8.76 -2.81 1.48
CA VAL A 15 8.98 -2.26 0.14
C VAL A 15 9.88 -3.18 -0.67
N ASP A 16 9.43 -3.51 -1.86
CA ASP A 16 10.20 -4.22 -2.87
C ASP A 16 10.78 -3.21 -3.88
N VAL A 17 9.94 -2.36 -4.47
CA VAL A 17 10.35 -1.34 -5.44
C VAL A 17 9.45 -0.11 -5.29
N SER A 18 10.00 1.09 -5.51
CA SER A 18 9.20 2.32 -5.66
C SER A 18 9.53 3.05 -6.96
N GLU A 19 8.51 3.44 -7.70
CA GLU A 19 8.62 4.05 -9.03
C GLU A 19 7.87 5.38 -9.09
N MET A 20 8.57 6.45 -9.47
CA MET A 20 7.97 7.78 -9.62
C MET A 20 7.27 7.93 -10.97
N MET A 21 5.98 8.26 -10.93
CA MET A 21 5.11 8.44 -12.08
C MET A 21 4.50 9.84 -12.07
N GLY A 22 5.36 10.87 -12.08
CA GLY A 22 4.94 12.28 -12.06
C GLY A 22 4.32 12.70 -10.73
N SER A 23 3.00 12.84 -10.67
CA SER A 23 2.26 13.22 -9.45
C SER A 23 1.93 12.03 -8.53
N GLU A 24 2.35 10.82 -8.91
CA GLU A 24 2.05 9.60 -8.19
C GLU A 24 3.32 8.76 -8.00
N LEU A 25 3.36 8.04 -6.89
CA LEU A 25 4.39 7.04 -6.59
C LEU A 25 3.72 5.67 -6.54
N PHE A 26 4.23 4.73 -7.34
CA PHE A 26 3.81 3.35 -7.33
C PHE A 26 4.80 2.58 -6.46
N VAL A 27 4.31 1.92 -5.42
CA VAL A 27 5.15 1.18 -4.46
C VAL A 27 4.71 -0.27 -4.46
N HIS A 28 5.57 -1.13 -5.00
CA HIS A 28 5.47 -2.57 -4.88
C HIS A 28 5.88 -2.97 -3.47
N VAL A 29 5.00 -3.70 -2.79
CA VAL A 29 5.22 -4.14 -1.42
C VAL A 29 4.77 -5.58 -1.23
N THR A 30 5.49 -6.29 -0.37
CA THR A 30 5.02 -7.54 0.19
C THR A 30 4.22 -7.25 1.46
N ALA A 31 2.92 -7.51 1.41
CA ALA A 31 1.99 -7.39 2.54
C ALA A 31 1.25 -8.71 2.72
N VAL A 32 1.09 -9.19 3.96
CA VAL A 32 0.41 -10.47 4.26
C VAL A 32 0.85 -11.66 3.41
N GLY A 33 2.13 -11.69 3.00
CA GLY A 33 2.70 -12.74 2.14
C GLY A 33 2.25 -12.70 0.68
N LYS A 34 1.70 -11.56 0.24
CA LYS A 34 1.24 -11.30 -1.14
C LYS A 34 1.95 -10.06 -1.69
N ASP A 35 2.20 -10.06 -2.99
CA ASP A 35 2.63 -8.88 -3.73
C ASP A 35 1.44 -7.93 -3.91
N CYS A 36 1.66 -6.65 -3.62
CA CYS A 36 0.65 -5.60 -3.61
C CYS A 36 1.26 -4.32 -4.18
N VAL A 37 0.45 -3.52 -4.89
CA VAL A 37 0.86 -2.21 -5.40
C VAL A 37 0.08 -1.12 -4.71
N LEU A 38 0.79 -0.20 -4.07
CA LEU A 38 0.24 1.02 -3.50
C LEU A 38 0.43 2.16 -4.49
N ARG A 39 -0.64 2.89 -4.80
CA ARG A 39 -0.59 4.12 -5.59
C ARG A 39 -0.82 5.32 -4.68
N ILE A 40 0.20 6.15 -4.52
CA ILE A 40 0.22 7.22 -3.52
C ILE A 40 0.44 8.55 -4.23
N ALA A 41 -0.42 9.54 -3.99
CA ALA A 41 -0.20 10.87 -4.53
C ALA A 41 1.05 11.50 -3.88
N THR A 42 1.90 12.16 -4.66
CA THR A 42 3.16 12.72 -4.14
C THR A 42 2.94 13.82 -3.11
N ILE A 43 1.77 14.46 -3.10
CA ILE A 43 1.36 15.46 -2.11
C ILE A 43 1.10 14.85 -0.72
N ASP A 44 0.75 13.55 -0.67
CA ASP A 44 0.48 12.83 0.57
C ASP A 44 1.75 12.20 1.18
N LEU A 45 2.89 12.28 0.47
CA LEU A 45 4.16 11.72 0.95
C LEU A 45 4.83 12.67 1.95
N PRO A 46 5.33 12.14 3.08
CA PRO A 46 6.24 12.86 3.96
C PRO A 46 7.44 13.40 3.17
N GLN A 47 7.98 14.55 3.58
CA GLN A 47 9.07 15.22 2.83
C GLN A 47 10.27 14.30 2.60
N GLU A 48 10.62 13.47 3.59
CA GLU A 48 11.70 12.48 3.52
C GLU A 48 11.46 11.35 2.51
N ASN A 49 10.20 11.08 2.16
CA ASN A 49 9.82 10.01 1.22
C ASN A 49 9.36 10.53 -0.15
N ARG A 50 9.45 11.84 -0.43
CA ARG A 50 9.04 12.42 -1.72
C ARG A 50 9.80 11.87 -2.92
N LEU A 51 11.01 11.37 -2.70
CA LEU A 51 11.84 10.75 -3.75
C LEU A 51 11.61 9.24 -3.86
N GLY A 52 10.68 8.67 -3.10
CA GLY A 52 10.40 7.24 -3.06
C GLY A 52 10.81 6.58 -1.75
N PHE A 53 10.74 5.24 -1.76
CA PHE A 53 11.11 4.38 -0.65
C PHE A 53 12.25 3.45 -1.07
N LYS A 54 13.05 3.01 -0.11
CA LYS A 54 14.13 2.06 -0.35
C LYS A 54 13.63 0.63 -0.23
N PHE A 55 14.29 -0.28 -0.93
CA PHE A 55 14.09 -1.71 -0.73
C PHE A 55 14.23 -2.08 0.75
N GLY A 56 13.28 -2.85 1.27
CA GLY A 56 13.23 -3.32 2.66
C GLY A 56 12.64 -2.32 3.66
N ASP A 57 12.33 -1.08 3.24
CA ASP A 57 11.67 -0.10 4.11
C ASP A 57 10.37 -0.68 4.68
N GLN A 58 10.12 -0.38 5.95
CA GLN A 58 8.89 -0.78 6.63
C GLN A 58 7.81 0.26 6.40
N LEU A 59 6.67 -0.17 5.87
CA LEU A 59 5.48 0.66 5.73
C LEU A 59 4.33 0.11 6.56
N TYR A 60 3.44 1.02 6.94
CA TYR A 60 2.14 0.72 7.52
C TYR A 60 1.10 1.52 6.76
N PHE A 61 0.02 0.88 6.31
CA PHE A 61 -1.03 1.56 5.58
C PHE A 61 -2.42 1.10 6.00
N THR A 62 -3.40 1.97 5.77
CA THR A 62 -4.83 1.66 5.88
C THR A 62 -5.51 1.88 4.53
N PHE A 63 -6.73 1.38 4.38
CA PHE A 63 -7.58 1.65 3.22
C PHE A 63 -9.02 1.83 3.70
N ASP A 64 -9.83 2.52 2.91
CA ASP A 64 -11.26 2.64 3.19
C ASP A 64 -11.94 1.30 2.88
N GLY A 65 -12.56 0.70 3.89
CA GLY A 65 -13.29 -0.56 3.74
C GLY A 65 -14.47 -0.45 2.77
N ALA A 66 -15.01 0.75 2.55
CA ALA A 66 -16.07 0.97 1.56
C ALA A 66 -15.59 0.84 0.11
N LEU A 67 -14.27 0.87 -0.12
CA LEU A 67 -13.64 0.67 -1.44
C LEU A 67 -13.05 -0.74 -1.60
N ALA A 68 -13.18 -1.60 -0.58
CA ALA A 68 -12.67 -2.96 -0.64
C ALA A 68 -13.63 -3.87 -1.40
N HIS A 69 -13.07 -4.78 -2.18
CA HIS A 69 -13.81 -5.85 -2.83
C HIS A 69 -13.45 -7.20 -2.21
N LEU A 70 -14.46 -8.04 -1.97
CA LEU A 70 -14.27 -9.40 -1.47
C LEU A 70 -14.79 -10.40 -2.49
N PHE A 71 -14.00 -11.43 -2.75
CA PHE A 71 -14.35 -12.47 -3.71
C PHE A 71 -14.38 -13.83 -3.02
N ASP A 72 -15.35 -14.65 -3.41
CA ASP A 72 -15.42 -16.05 -2.99
C ASP A 72 -14.27 -16.86 -3.63
N PRO A 73 -13.46 -17.61 -2.87
CA PRO A 73 -12.27 -18.28 -3.39
C PRO A 73 -12.57 -19.48 -4.28
N GLU A 74 -13.78 -20.07 -4.23
CA GLU A 74 -14.15 -21.24 -5.04
C GLU A 74 -14.82 -20.81 -6.36
N THR A 75 -15.70 -19.82 -6.28
CA THR A 75 -16.57 -19.38 -7.39
C THR A 75 -16.10 -18.10 -8.06
N SER A 76 -15.17 -17.35 -7.44
CA SER A 76 -14.69 -16.04 -7.89
C SER A 76 -15.79 -14.98 -8.00
N GLN A 77 -16.96 -15.21 -7.38
CA GLN A 77 -18.04 -14.23 -7.36
C GLN A 77 -17.73 -13.08 -6.40
N ASN A 78 -18.15 -11.88 -6.77
CA ASN A 78 -18.06 -10.72 -5.91
C ASN A 78 -19.09 -10.83 -4.76
N LEU A 79 -18.61 -10.69 -3.52
CA LEU A 79 -19.41 -10.71 -2.29
C LEU A 79 -19.67 -9.29 -1.74
N LEU A 80 -18.80 -8.32 -2.05
CA LEU A 80 -18.81 -6.93 -1.56
C LEU A 80 -18.26 -5.95 -2.61
#